data_AF-A0A3B8WFI0-F1
#
_entry.id   AF-A0A3B8WFI0-F1
#
_cell.length_a   1.000
_cell.length_b   1.000
_cell.length_c   1.000
_cell.angle_alpha   90.00
_cell.angle_beta   90.00
_cell.angle_gamma   90.00
#
_symmetry.space_group_name_H-M   'P 1'
#
loop_
_entity.id
_entity.type
_entity.pdbx_description
1 polymer ?
#
loop_
_entity_poly.entity_id
_entity_poly.type
_entity_poly.pdbx_seq_one_letter_code
_entity_poly.pdbx_strand_id
1 'polypeptide(L)'
;ILVAWVANHHADLLTEQERNRLAAFSGLATGPRALLTRMVMRTGELFRADKLRYPELPVPESEALRTLVQAGWLDPAPELSVDDLFRLFTLAELRPEFADWLQQQGHPKTLGKARMRELLAEPFNAPRALGAWLPGGGEASTVVRLQDMALFDRIRLMFFGNLRQSWT
;
A
#
# COMPACT_ATOMS: atom_id res chain seq x y z
N ILE A 1 -13.82 10.72 -13.59
CA ILE A 1 -15.03 11.56 -13.48
C ILE A 1 -15.01 12.32 -12.15
N LEU A 2 -14.94 11.62 -10.99
CA LEU A 2 -14.95 12.25 -9.67
C LEU A 2 -13.80 13.26 -9.46
N VAL A 3 -12.54 12.85 -9.67
CA VAL A 3 -11.38 13.76 -9.54
C VAL A 3 -11.50 15.01 -10.41
N ALA A 4 -11.90 14.82 -11.67
CA ALA A 4 -12.11 15.92 -12.61
C ALA A 4 -13.27 16.83 -12.17
N TRP A 5 -14.35 16.27 -11.61
CA TRP A 5 -15.47 17.05 -11.10
C TRP A 5 -15.03 17.95 -9.94
N VAL A 6 -14.32 17.42 -8.95
CA VAL A 6 -13.85 18.21 -7.80
C VAL A 6 -12.83 19.25 -8.23
N ALA A 7 -11.89 18.90 -9.13
CA ALA A 7 -10.94 19.85 -9.68
C ALA A 7 -11.62 21.03 -10.42
N ASN A 8 -12.79 20.81 -11.03
CA ASN A 8 -13.51 21.85 -11.77
C ASN A 8 -14.47 22.67 -10.89
N HIS A 9 -15.10 22.07 -9.87
CA HIS A 9 -16.17 22.71 -9.09
C HIS A 9 -15.74 23.22 -7.72
N HIS A 10 -14.60 22.74 -7.19
CA HIS A 10 -14.10 23.10 -5.87
C HIS A 10 -12.58 23.38 -5.86
N ALA A 11 -12.05 23.89 -6.98
CA ALA A 11 -10.61 24.21 -7.10
C ALA A 11 -10.14 25.27 -6.10
N ASP A 12 -11.04 26.13 -5.65
CA ASP A 12 -10.85 27.18 -4.64
C ASP A 12 -10.65 26.62 -3.23
N LEU A 13 -11.22 25.44 -2.93
CA LEU A 13 -11.09 24.74 -1.65
C LEU A 13 -9.86 23.84 -1.56
N LEU A 14 -9.06 23.77 -2.63
CA LEU A 14 -7.82 23.01 -2.71
C LEU A 14 -6.62 23.94 -2.53
N THR A 15 -5.57 23.42 -1.89
CA THR A 15 -4.26 24.08 -1.89
C THR A 15 -3.61 23.97 -3.27
N GLU A 16 -2.58 24.78 -3.51
CA GLU A 16 -1.81 24.70 -4.76
C GLU A 16 -1.16 23.32 -4.95
N GLN A 17 -0.61 22.74 -3.88
CA GLN A 17 -0.03 21.41 -3.90
C GLN A 17 -1.05 20.35 -4.30
N GLU A 18 -2.26 20.39 -3.73
CA GLU A 18 -3.33 19.44 -4.05
C GLU A 18 -3.78 19.59 -5.51
N ARG A 19 -3.95 20.82 -6.01
CA ARG A 19 -4.26 21.07 -7.43
C ARG A 19 -3.19 20.49 -8.36
N ASN A 20 -1.91 20.70 -8.04
CA ASN A 20 -0.80 20.16 -8.81
C ASN A 20 -0.80 18.63 -8.81
N ARG A 21 -1.12 17.99 -7.68
CA ARG A 21 -1.26 16.53 -7.60
C ARG A 21 -2.45 16.02 -8.42
N LEU A 22 -3.60 16.72 -8.41
CA LEU A 22 -4.75 16.34 -9.24
C LEU A 22 -4.46 16.48 -10.75
N ALA A 23 -3.73 17.53 -11.14
CA ALA A 23 -3.27 17.72 -12.50
C ALA A 23 -2.30 16.59 -12.92
N ALA A 24 -1.33 16.25 -12.06
CA ALA A 24 -0.42 15.13 -12.28
C ALA A 24 -1.16 13.79 -12.40
N PHE A 25 -2.17 13.55 -11.57
CA PHE A 25 -3.03 12.36 -11.64
C PHE A 25 -3.77 12.30 -12.99
N SER A 26 -4.33 13.42 -13.42
CA SER A 26 -5.06 13.51 -14.69
C SER A 26 -4.15 13.30 -15.91
N GLY A 27 -2.89 13.74 -15.82
CA GLY A 27 -1.87 13.57 -16.85
C GLY A 27 -1.25 12.16 -16.94
N LEU A 28 -1.52 11.26 -15.99
CA LEU A 28 -1.09 9.87 -16.08
C LEU A 28 -1.72 9.16 -17.29
N ALA A 29 -0.92 8.31 -17.95
CA ALA A 29 -1.43 7.38 -18.96
C ALA A 29 -2.50 6.45 -18.36
N THR A 30 -3.39 5.92 -19.22
CA THR A 30 -4.57 5.15 -18.79
C THR A 30 -4.23 3.97 -17.89
N GLY A 31 -3.17 3.22 -18.18
CA GLY A 31 -2.72 2.07 -17.38
C GLY A 31 -2.33 2.43 -15.94
N PRO A 32 -1.27 3.25 -15.73
CA PRO A 32 -0.88 3.75 -14.41
C PRO A 32 -2.03 4.41 -13.65
N ARG A 33 -2.84 5.24 -14.32
CA ARG A 33 -3.98 5.92 -13.68
C ARG A 33 -5.04 4.93 -13.21
N ALA A 34 -5.34 3.91 -14.01
CA ALA A 34 -6.29 2.87 -13.63
C ALA A 34 -5.76 2.03 -12.47
N LEU A 35 -4.49 1.63 -12.49
CA LEU A 35 -3.86 0.93 -11.36
C LEU A 35 -3.92 1.75 -10.07
N LEU A 36 -3.54 3.03 -10.13
CA LEU A 36 -3.59 3.94 -8.97
C LEU A 36 -5.01 4.07 -8.43
N THR A 37 -6.00 4.20 -9.32
CA THR A 37 -7.42 4.20 -8.94
C THR A 37 -7.79 2.91 -8.21
N ARG A 38 -7.42 1.73 -8.75
CA ARG A 38 -7.68 0.44 -8.08
C ARG A 38 -7.05 0.37 -6.69
N MET A 39 -5.85 0.92 -6.51
CA MET A 39 -5.16 0.95 -5.21
C MET A 39 -5.89 1.86 -4.22
N VAL A 40 -6.28 3.08 -4.63
CA VAL A 40 -7.09 4.02 -3.82
C VAL A 40 -8.43 3.43 -3.40
N MET A 41 -9.02 2.56 -4.22
CA MET A 41 -10.28 1.88 -3.93
C MET A 41 -10.15 0.73 -2.92
N ARG A 42 -8.94 0.21 -2.70
CA ARG A 42 -8.70 -0.91 -1.79
C ARG A 42 -8.47 -0.40 -0.37
N THR A 43 -8.77 -1.26 0.61
CA THR A 43 -8.51 -0.95 2.01
C THR A 43 -7.01 -0.95 2.30
N GLY A 44 -6.53 0.15 2.89
CA GLY A 44 -5.14 0.32 3.32
C GLY A 44 -4.23 0.89 2.23
N GLU A 45 -3.00 1.22 2.64
CA GLU A 45 -2.02 1.90 1.79
C GLU A 45 -0.88 1.00 1.32
N LEU A 46 -0.70 -0.16 1.97
CA LEU A 46 0.40 -1.07 1.68
C LEU A 46 -0.08 -2.21 0.78
N PHE A 47 0.65 -2.42 -0.31
CA PHE A 47 0.31 -3.43 -1.31
C PHE A 47 1.54 -4.25 -1.67
N ARG A 48 1.39 -5.58 -1.71
CA ARG A 48 2.38 -6.44 -2.36
C ARG A 48 2.18 -6.37 -3.87
N ALA A 49 3.26 -6.14 -4.62
CA ALA A 49 3.22 -6.01 -6.08
C ALA A 49 2.66 -7.27 -6.76
N ASP A 50 2.96 -8.46 -6.26
CA ASP A 50 2.45 -9.74 -6.77
C ASP A 50 0.93 -9.94 -6.57
N LYS A 51 0.31 -9.15 -5.68
CA LYS A 51 -1.14 -9.14 -5.41
C LYS A 51 -1.86 -7.99 -6.13
N LEU A 52 -1.17 -7.23 -6.97
CA LEU A 52 -1.76 -6.27 -7.90
C LEU A 52 -1.86 -6.96 -9.26
N ARG A 53 -2.95 -7.71 -9.45
CA ARG A 53 -3.26 -8.45 -10.69
C ARG A 53 -4.53 -7.88 -11.30
N TYR A 54 -4.37 -7.20 -12.43
CA TYR A 54 -5.40 -6.53 -13.18
C TYR A 54 -5.13 -6.78 -14.68
N PRO A 55 -5.41 -7.99 -15.19
CA PRO A 55 -5.13 -8.37 -16.57
C PRO A 55 -5.93 -7.53 -17.58
N GLU A 56 -6.95 -6.80 -17.12
CA GLU A 56 -7.71 -5.86 -17.94
C GLU A 56 -6.97 -4.55 -18.24
N LEU A 57 -5.86 -4.26 -17.56
CA LEU A 57 -5.10 -3.03 -17.79
C LEU A 57 -4.42 -3.04 -19.17
N PRO A 58 -4.30 -1.88 -19.82
CA PRO A 58 -3.72 -1.77 -21.16
C PRO A 58 -2.18 -1.97 -21.20
N VAL A 59 -1.54 -2.13 -20.05
CA VAL A 59 -0.09 -2.35 -19.89
C VAL A 59 0.14 -3.33 -18.74
N PRO A 60 1.28 -4.05 -18.71
CA PRO A 60 1.64 -4.90 -17.57
C PRO A 60 1.65 -4.14 -16.25
N GLU A 61 1.20 -4.77 -15.15
CA GLU A 61 1.11 -4.11 -13.85
C GLU A 61 2.48 -3.67 -13.33
N SER A 62 3.55 -4.39 -13.69
CA SER A 62 4.93 -4.02 -13.36
C SER A 62 5.37 -2.71 -14.03
N GLU A 63 4.90 -2.43 -15.25
CA GLU A 63 5.17 -1.18 -15.96
C GLU A 63 4.37 -0.02 -15.36
N ALA A 64 3.08 -0.26 -15.07
CA ALA A 64 2.23 0.70 -14.39
C ALA A 64 2.78 1.07 -13.01
N LEU A 65 3.20 0.07 -12.21
CA LEU A 65 3.85 0.27 -10.91
C LEU A 65 5.11 1.12 -11.03
N ARG A 66 6.00 0.82 -11.98
CA ARG A 66 7.24 1.58 -12.19
C ARG A 66 6.94 3.05 -12.49
N THR A 67 5.95 3.31 -13.34
CA THR A 67 5.52 4.67 -13.68
C THR A 67 4.98 5.41 -12.46
N LEU A 68 4.18 4.73 -11.62
CA LEU A 68 3.62 5.32 -10.42
C LEU A 68 4.70 5.61 -9.35
N VAL A 69 5.71 4.76 -9.22
CA VAL A 69 6.88 5.01 -8.36
C VAL A 69 7.66 6.24 -8.86
N GLN A 70 7.97 6.29 -10.16
CA GLN A 70 8.70 7.42 -10.76
C GLN A 70 7.94 8.75 -10.63
N ALA A 71 6.62 8.72 -10.73
CA ALA A 71 5.76 9.90 -10.57
C ALA A 71 5.46 10.24 -9.09
N GLY A 72 6.07 9.53 -8.13
CA GLY A 72 5.93 9.79 -6.70
C GLY A 72 4.52 9.49 -6.14
N TRP A 73 3.76 8.61 -6.78
CA TRP A 73 2.48 8.11 -6.24
C TRP A 73 2.68 6.94 -5.30
N LEU A 74 3.78 6.21 -5.43
CA LEU A 74 4.11 5.05 -4.62
C LEU A 74 5.51 5.19 -4.03
N ASP A 75 5.63 4.93 -2.73
CA ASP A 75 6.92 4.64 -2.10
C ASP A 75 7.27 3.16 -2.36
N PRO A 76 8.41 2.87 -3.03
CA PRO A 76 8.80 1.52 -3.40
C PRO A 76 9.45 0.71 -2.26
N ALA A 77 9.80 1.35 -1.15
CA ALA A 77 10.51 0.71 -0.04
C ALA A 77 10.00 1.23 1.31
N PRO A 78 8.69 1.11 1.59
CA PRO A 78 8.15 1.59 2.84
C PRO A 78 8.70 0.80 4.01
N GLU A 79 8.89 1.48 5.14
CA GLU A 79 9.08 0.80 6.41
C GLU A 79 7.76 0.15 6.83
N LEU A 80 7.87 -1.09 7.30
CA LEU A 80 6.77 -1.95 7.71
C LEU A 80 6.90 -2.22 9.20
N SER A 81 5.80 -2.06 9.94
CA SER A 81 5.70 -2.59 11.29
C SER A 81 5.51 -4.11 11.27
N VAL A 82 5.66 -4.76 12.42
CA VAL A 82 5.31 -6.18 12.56
C VAL A 82 3.83 -6.43 12.23
N ASP A 83 2.92 -5.52 12.60
CA ASP A 83 1.50 -5.63 12.26
C ASP A 83 1.26 -5.56 10.75
N ASP A 84 2.01 -4.72 10.04
CA ASP A 84 1.96 -4.65 8.58
C ASP A 84 2.39 -5.97 7.94
N LEU A 85 3.45 -6.60 8.45
CA LEU A 85 3.88 -7.91 7.96
C LEU A 85 2.76 -8.95 8.14
N PHE A 86 2.15 -9.03 9.32
CA PHE A 86 1.05 -9.97 9.57
C PHE A 86 -0.20 -9.66 8.75
N ARG A 87 -0.37 -8.44 8.26
CA ARG A 87 -1.45 -8.07 7.34
C ARG A 87 -1.12 -8.44 5.89
N LEU A 88 0.12 -8.28 5.46
CA LEU A 88 0.56 -8.44 4.07
C LEU A 88 0.97 -9.87 3.71
N PHE A 89 1.53 -10.61 4.66
CA PHE A 89 2.10 -11.94 4.45
C PHE A 89 1.30 -13.01 5.18
N THR A 90 1.31 -14.20 4.58
CA THR A 90 0.71 -15.37 5.19
C THR A 90 1.55 -15.87 6.36
N LEU A 91 0.92 -16.57 7.29
CA LEU A 91 1.64 -17.19 8.42
C LEU A 91 2.68 -18.22 7.95
N ALA A 92 2.43 -18.87 6.80
CA ALA A 92 3.37 -19.82 6.20
C ALA A 92 4.64 -19.12 5.70
N GLU A 93 4.53 -17.91 5.15
CA GLU A 93 5.68 -17.09 4.74
C GLU A 93 6.45 -16.55 5.95
N LEU A 94 5.77 -16.18 7.04
CA LEU A 94 6.42 -15.55 8.20
C LEU A 94 7.09 -16.56 9.15
N ARG A 95 6.56 -17.78 9.28
CA ARG A 95 7.08 -18.77 10.24
C ARG A 95 8.58 -19.09 10.08
N PRO A 96 9.09 -19.37 8.87
CA PRO A 96 10.51 -19.65 8.69
C PRO A 96 11.41 -18.52 9.17
N GLU A 97 11.02 -17.27 8.89
CA GLU A 97 11.83 -16.07 9.17
C GLU A 97 11.98 -15.80 10.68
N PHE A 98 10.98 -16.15 11.48
CA PHE A 98 11.01 -15.97 12.94
C PHE A 98 11.29 -17.27 13.72
N ALA A 99 11.48 -18.40 13.05
CA ALA A 99 11.58 -19.71 13.69
C ALA A 99 12.77 -19.80 14.66
N ASP A 100 13.92 -19.27 14.26
CA ASP A 100 15.14 -19.34 15.08
C ASP A 100 15.07 -18.40 16.27
N TRP A 101 14.53 -17.19 16.08
CA TRP A 101 14.28 -16.27 17.18
C TRP A 101 13.29 -16.85 18.19
N LEU A 102 12.18 -17.44 17.74
CA LEU A 102 11.20 -18.09 18.61
C LEU A 102 11.82 -19.22 19.43
N GLN A 103 12.66 -20.05 18.80
CA GLN A 103 13.35 -21.13 19.50
C GLN A 103 14.31 -20.59 20.57
N GLN A 104 15.07 -19.52 20.27
CA GLN A 104 15.97 -18.88 21.23
C GLN A 104 15.23 -18.30 22.44
N GLN A 105 14.00 -17.83 22.25
CA GLN A 105 13.12 -17.38 23.33
C GLN A 105 12.39 -18.52 24.07
N GLY A 106 12.67 -19.79 23.74
CA GLY A 106 12.04 -20.95 24.37
C GLY A 106 10.59 -21.19 23.92
N HIS A 107 10.18 -20.60 22.80
CA HIS A 107 8.86 -20.82 22.20
C HIS A 107 8.89 -21.90 21.11
N PRO A 108 7.76 -22.59 20.85
CA PRO A 108 7.63 -23.46 19.69
C PRO A 108 7.90 -22.70 18.37
N LYS A 109 8.62 -23.31 17.42
CA LYS A 109 8.85 -22.73 16.08
C LYS A 109 7.56 -22.45 15.31
N THR A 110 6.48 -23.15 15.66
CA THR A 110 5.17 -23.00 15.05
C THR A 110 4.17 -22.47 16.06
N LEU A 111 3.70 -21.25 15.83
CA LEU A 111 2.64 -20.62 16.62
C LEU A 111 1.45 -20.24 15.74
N GLY A 112 0.29 -20.07 16.36
CA GLY A 112 -0.87 -19.44 15.73
C GLY A 112 -0.61 -17.94 15.49
N LYS A 113 -1.27 -17.36 14.48
CA LYS A 113 -1.02 -15.98 14.03
C LYS A 113 -1.09 -14.95 15.16
N ALA A 114 -2.14 -15.00 15.99
CA ALA A 114 -2.35 -14.04 17.08
C ALA A 114 -1.23 -14.11 18.13
N ARG A 115 -0.89 -15.33 18.58
CA ARG A 115 0.16 -15.53 19.58
C ARG A 115 1.55 -15.15 19.05
N MET A 116 1.83 -15.49 17.80
CA MET A 116 3.09 -15.12 17.16
C MET A 116 3.23 -13.59 17.07
N ARG A 117 2.17 -12.90 16.64
CA ARG A 117 2.15 -11.43 16.57
C ARG A 117 2.36 -10.78 17.93
N GLU A 118 1.69 -11.29 18.96
CA GLU A 118 1.82 -10.79 20.33
C GLU A 118 3.26 -10.90 20.85
N LEU A 119 3.91 -12.06 20.66
CA LEU A 119 5.29 -12.28 21.10
C LEU A 119 6.31 -11.43 20.33
N LEU A 120 6.00 -11.09 19.08
CA LEU A 120 6.88 -10.28 18.23
C LEU A 120 6.64 -8.76 18.40
N ALA A 121 5.54 -8.33 19.03
CA ALA A 121 5.15 -6.93 19.12
C ALA A 121 6.20 -6.05 19.81
N GLU A 122 6.69 -6.46 20.98
CA GLU A 122 7.69 -5.70 21.75
C GLU A 122 9.10 -5.81 21.14
N PRO A 123 9.64 -7.02 20.87
CA PRO A 123 11.02 -7.16 20.40
C PRO A 123 11.23 -6.62 18.98
N PHE A 124 10.16 -6.52 18.21
CA PHE A 124 10.16 -6.03 16.83
C PHE A 124 9.21 -4.83 16.65
N ASN A 125 9.24 -3.89 17.60
CA ASN A 125 8.38 -2.70 17.59
C ASN A 125 8.76 -1.64 16.55
N ALA A 126 10.05 -1.54 16.19
CA ALA A 126 10.55 -0.55 15.25
C ALA A 126 10.21 -0.96 13.81
N PRO A 127 9.58 -0.09 13.00
CA PRO A 127 9.38 -0.32 11.58
C PRO A 127 10.72 -0.50 10.85
N ARG A 128 10.72 -1.36 9.82
CA ARG A 128 11.92 -1.64 8.99
C ARG A 128 11.52 -1.89 7.55
N ALA A 129 12.45 -1.69 6.62
CA ALA A 129 12.26 -2.08 5.22
C ALA A 129 12.06 -3.61 5.11
N LEU A 130 11.32 -4.05 4.09
CA LEU A 130 10.98 -5.47 3.88
C LEU A 130 12.20 -6.40 3.89
N GLY A 131 13.30 -5.99 3.27
CA GLY A 131 14.53 -6.81 3.22
C GLY A 131 15.19 -7.06 4.58
N ALA A 132 14.95 -6.19 5.57
CA ALA A 132 15.41 -6.39 6.94
C ALA A 132 14.48 -7.32 7.75
N TRP A 133 13.25 -7.52 7.27
CA TRP A 133 12.29 -8.43 7.88
C TRP A 133 12.37 -9.85 7.34
N LEU A 134 12.46 -9.98 6.01
CA LEU A 134 12.47 -11.26 5.30
C LEU A 134 13.74 -11.35 4.43
N PRO A 135 14.93 -11.48 5.04
CA PRO A 135 16.20 -11.52 4.31
C PRO A 135 16.33 -12.75 3.39
N GLY A 136 15.63 -13.84 3.70
CA GLY A 136 15.55 -15.05 2.87
C GLY A 136 14.47 -15.01 1.79
N GLY A 137 13.71 -13.90 1.70
CA GLY A 137 12.60 -13.75 0.77
C GLY A 137 13.08 -13.95 -0.67
N GLY A 138 12.66 -15.05 -1.29
CA GLY A 138 12.89 -15.31 -2.72
C GLY A 138 12.18 -14.28 -3.61
N GLU A 139 11.40 -14.70 -4.59
CA GLU A 139 10.50 -13.79 -5.34
C GLU A 139 9.39 -13.15 -4.47
N ALA A 140 9.55 -13.10 -3.14
CA ALA A 140 8.66 -12.48 -2.17
C ALA A 140 8.65 -10.94 -2.34
N SER A 141 8.06 -10.53 -3.46
CA SER A 141 7.03 -9.51 -3.59
C SER A 141 7.35 -8.18 -2.91
N THR A 142 8.04 -7.32 -3.65
CA THR A 142 8.12 -5.87 -3.43
C THR A 142 6.83 -5.34 -2.83
N VAL A 143 6.93 -4.68 -1.67
CA VAL A 143 5.81 -3.95 -1.06
C VAL A 143 5.94 -2.49 -1.45
N VAL A 144 4.83 -1.90 -1.87
CA VAL A 144 4.72 -0.47 -2.17
C VAL A 144 3.72 0.18 -1.23
N ARG A 145 3.95 1.44 -0.87
CA ARG A 145 3.00 2.27 -0.13
C ARG A 145 2.39 3.31 -1.03
N LEU A 146 1.07 3.36 -1.08
CA LEU A 146 0.30 4.42 -1.73
C LEU A 146 0.49 5.73 -0.97
N GLN A 147 0.91 6.76 -1.69
CA GLN A 147 1.04 8.11 -1.17
C GLN A 147 -0.26 8.90 -1.40
N ASP A 148 -0.41 10.00 -0.66
CA ASP A 148 -1.49 10.97 -0.81
C ASP A 148 -2.93 10.42 -0.62
N MET A 149 -3.11 9.35 0.15
CA MET A 149 -4.45 8.87 0.48
C MET A 149 -5.33 9.94 1.16
N ALA A 150 -4.73 10.81 1.96
CA ALA A 150 -5.44 11.95 2.56
C ALA A 150 -6.04 12.89 1.50
N LEU A 151 -5.35 13.11 0.36
CA LEU A 151 -5.89 13.87 -0.76
C LEU A 151 -7.07 13.13 -1.36
N PHE A 152 -6.93 11.84 -1.67
CA PHE A 152 -8.03 11.05 -2.23
C PHE A 152 -9.26 11.03 -1.30
N ASP A 153 -9.08 10.82 0.00
CA ASP A 153 -10.17 10.89 0.97
C ASP A 153 -10.81 12.27 1.04
N ARG A 154 -10.03 13.35 0.98
CA ARG A 154 -10.56 14.71 0.90
C ARG A 154 -11.41 14.90 -0.35
N ILE A 155 -10.95 14.43 -1.51
CA ILE A 155 -11.70 14.51 -2.78
C ILE A 155 -13.01 13.72 -2.68
N ARG A 156 -12.98 12.55 -2.05
CA ARG A 156 -14.18 11.74 -1.77
C ARG A 156 -15.16 12.47 -0.86
N LEU A 157 -14.66 13.08 0.21
CA LEU A 157 -15.45 13.91 1.12
C LEU A 157 -16.09 15.10 0.40
N MET A 158 -15.34 15.80 -0.45
CA MET A 158 -15.84 16.95 -1.21
C MET A 158 -16.91 16.55 -2.23
N PHE A 159 -16.79 15.38 -2.85
CA PHE A 159 -17.76 14.90 -3.83
C PHE A 159 -19.05 14.35 -3.19
N PHE A 160 -18.92 13.52 -2.15
CA PHE A 160 -20.08 12.85 -1.52
C PHE A 160 -20.62 13.57 -0.28
N GLY A 161 -19.92 14.57 0.24
CA GLY A 161 -20.20 15.18 1.55
C GLY A 161 -19.95 14.25 2.74
N ASN A 162 -19.36 13.06 2.53
CA ASN A 162 -19.04 12.09 3.57
C ASN A 162 -17.99 11.06 3.11
N LEU A 163 -17.40 10.32 4.05
CA LEU A 163 -16.44 9.23 3.77
C LEU A 163 -17.06 7.81 3.82
N ARG A 164 -18.38 7.71 4.04
CA ARG A 164 -19.09 6.41 4.06
C ARG A 164 -19.30 5.87 2.66
N GLN A 165 -19.56 6.75 1.69
CA GLN A 165 -19.59 6.41 0.28
C GLN A 165 -18.17 6.17 -0.24
N SER A 166 -18.02 5.17 -1.10
CA SER A 166 -16.74 4.77 -1.68
C SER A 166 -16.64 5.19 -3.14
N TRP A 167 -15.50 4.95 -3.75
CA TRP A 167 -15.19 5.21 -5.16
C TRP A 167 -15.93 4.30 -6.16
N THR A 168 -16.85 3.46 -5.67
CA THR A 168 -17.54 2.41 -6.42
C THR A 168 -18.81 2.95 -7.06
#